data_AF-A0A368F9J9-F1
#
_entry.id   AF-A0A368F9J9-F1
#
_cell.length_a   1.000
_cell.length_b   1.000
_cell.length_c   1.000
_cell.angle_alpha   90.00
_cell.angle_beta   90.00
_cell.angle_gamma   90.00
#
_symmetry.space_group_name_H-M   'P 1'
#
loop_
_entity.id
_entity.type
_entity.pdbx_description
1 polymer ?
#
loop_
_entity_poly.entity_id
_entity_poly.type
_entity_poly.pdbx_seq_one_letter_code
_entity_poly.pdbx_strand_id
1 'polypeptide(L)'
;MLKSRWHVDDHYIIGHSDISPERKDDPSGYFPWSSLYNKLSIFPDLFNSSLSQKKQHKVIIGTNATYTLERLSKVQTDLVQFGYTHLTLSLGVYDNNTAYVFQAFNRHFSPEIFEKETIDPDTELTVHHESNMFWYGISQERLEKLLSYN
;
A
#
# COMPACT_ATOMS: atom_id res chain seq x y z
N MET A 1 6.95 6.10 -25.41
CA MET A 1 6.80 5.77 -23.97
C MET A 1 6.42 4.29 -23.85
N LEU A 2 6.97 3.54 -22.89
CA LEU A 2 6.75 2.08 -22.77
C LEU A 2 5.27 1.72 -22.63
N LYS A 3 4.54 2.42 -21.76
CA LYS A 3 3.10 2.24 -21.54
C LYS A 3 2.31 2.24 -22.86
N SER A 4 2.48 3.27 -23.70
CA SER A 4 1.77 3.39 -24.97
C SER A 4 2.21 2.36 -26.01
N ARG A 5 3.50 1.99 -26.03
CA ARG A 5 4.04 1.01 -26.99
C ARG A 5 3.48 -0.40 -26.73
N TRP A 6 3.29 -0.74 -25.47
CA TRP A 6 2.89 -2.09 -25.04
C TRP A 6 1.46 -2.16 -24.52
N HIS A 7 0.69 -1.06 -24.62
CA HIS A 7 -0.69 -0.96 -24.12
C HIS A 7 -0.83 -1.42 -22.67
N VAL A 8 0.12 -1.02 -21.82
CA VAL A 8 0.14 -1.41 -20.40
C VAL A 8 -1.03 -0.76 -19.69
N ASP A 9 -1.84 -1.58 -19.03
CA ASP A 9 -2.92 -1.16 -18.13
C ASP A 9 -2.37 -0.31 -16.99
N ASP A 10 -3.15 0.65 -16.51
CA ASP A 10 -2.74 1.54 -15.43
C ASP A 10 -2.45 0.76 -14.14
N HIS A 11 -3.20 -0.32 -13.89
CA HIS A 11 -3.02 -1.22 -12.74
C HIS A 11 -1.73 -2.03 -12.77
N TYR A 12 -1.02 -2.05 -13.91
CA TYR A 12 0.27 -2.74 -14.05
C TYR A 12 1.47 -1.80 -13.92
N ILE A 13 1.25 -0.55 -13.52
CA ILE A 13 2.34 0.37 -13.14
C ILE A 13 2.56 0.23 -11.63
N ILE A 14 3.38 -0.74 -11.26
CA ILE A 14 3.55 -1.19 -9.87
C ILE A 14 5.02 -1.21 -9.44
N GLY A 15 5.23 -1.23 -8.12
CA GLY A 15 6.52 -1.46 -7.49
C GLY A 15 6.86 -2.95 -7.43
N HIS A 16 8.14 -3.27 -7.20
CA HIS A 16 8.57 -4.65 -6.97
C HIS A 16 8.01 -5.18 -5.64
N SER A 17 7.89 -4.31 -4.63
CA SER A 17 7.24 -4.60 -3.36
C SER A 17 5.79 -5.04 -3.49
N ASP A 18 5.07 -4.59 -4.52
CA ASP A 18 3.67 -4.94 -4.70
C ASP A 18 3.51 -6.41 -5.16
N ILE A 19 4.50 -6.91 -5.89
CA ILE A 19 4.54 -8.29 -6.42
C ILE A 19 5.17 -9.26 -5.43
N SER A 20 6.17 -8.83 -4.66
CA SER A 20 6.85 -9.68 -3.66
C SER A 20 7.03 -8.96 -2.32
N PRO A 21 5.92 -8.69 -1.60
CA PRO A 21 5.93 -7.87 -0.38
C PRO A 21 6.84 -8.38 0.72
N GLU A 22 7.07 -9.69 0.80
CA GLU A 22 7.88 -10.34 1.82
C GLU A 22 9.39 -10.32 1.55
N ARG A 23 9.81 -9.88 0.34
CA ARG A 23 11.22 -9.93 -0.09
C ARG A 23 11.77 -8.62 -0.62
N LYS A 24 10.91 -7.67 -0.98
CA LYS A 24 11.29 -6.51 -1.79
C LYS A 24 10.69 -5.23 -1.25
N ASP A 25 11.57 -4.24 -1.15
CA ASP A 25 11.20 -2.89 -0.70
C ASP A 25 11.27 -1.84 -1.81
N ASP A 26 11.75 -2.24 -2.98
CA ASP A 26 11.87 -1.36 -4.12
C ASP A 26 10.55 -1.19 -4.88
N PRO A 27 10.22 0.03 -5.33
CA PRO A 27 10.92 1.27 -5.03
C PRO A 27 10.63 1.75 -3.60
N SER A 28 11.63 2.38 -2.97
CA SER A 28 11.53 2.87 -1.59
C SER A 28 10.35 3.83 -1.38
N GLY A 29 9.98 4.09 -0.11
CA GLY A 29 8.98 5.11 0.26
C GLY A 29 9.31 6.57 -0.14
N TYR A 30 10.49 6.83 -0.75
CA TYR A 30 10.81 8.12 -1.35
C TYR A 30 10.34 8.25 -2.80
N PHE A 31 9.89 7.16 -3.42
CA PHE A 31 9.49 7.18 -4.81
C PHE A 31 8.24 8.06 -5.02
N PRO A 32 8.26 9.01 -5.97
CA PRO A 32 7.21 10.02 -6.08
C PRO A 32 6.01 9.51 -6.91
N TRP A 33 5.32 8.48 -6.42
CA TRP A 33 4.20 7.82 -7.12
C TRP A 33 3.14 8.80 -7.64
N SER A 34 2.71 9.76 -6.80
CA SER A 34 1.76 10.80 -7.21
C SER A 34 2.25 11.62 -8.40
N SER A 35 3.54 11.99 -8.43
CA SER A 35 4.10 12.74 -9.56
C SER A 35 4.18 11.88 -10.82
N LEU A 36 4.51 10.59 -10.68
CA LEU A 36 4.51 9.65 -11.81
C LEU A 36 3.10 9.53 -12.40
N TYR A 37 2.08 9.31 -11.56
CA TYR A 37 0.70 9.11 -12.01
C TYR A 37 0.14 10.36 -12.67
N ASN A 38 0.41 11.54 -12.11
CA ASN A 38 0.06 12.82 -12.73
C ASN A 38 0.72 13.00 -14.10
N LYS A 39 1.99 12.60 -14.25
CA LYS A 39 2.70 12.69 -15.54
C LYS A 39 2.17 11.70 -16.58
N LEU A 40 1.65 10.56 -16.14
CA LEU A 40 1.06 9.54 -17.01
C LEU A 40 -0.44 9.77 -17.25
N SER A 41 -1.06 10.71 -16.54
CA SER A 41 -2.50 10.97 -16.54
C SER A 41 -3.35 9.74 -16.20
N ILE A 42 -2.91 8.97 -15.19
CA ILE A 42 -3.59 7.76 -14.71
C ILE A 42 -4.13 7.98 -13.29
N PHE A 43 -5.23 7.30 -12.97
CA PHE A 43 -5.91 7.38 -11.66
C PHE A 43 -6.11 8.82 -11.14
N PRO A 44 -6.85 9.66 -11.87
CA PRO A 44 -7.05 11.07 -11.50
C PRO A 44 -7.66 11.20 -10.10
N ASP A 45 -7.11 12.07 -9.27
CA ASP A 45 -7.50 12.30 -7.87
C ASP A 45 -7.24 11.13 -6.90
N LEU A 46 -6.46 10.12 -7.30
CA LEU A 46 -6.11 9.01 -6.42
C LEU A 46 -5.47 9.50 -5.11
N PHE A 47 -4.52 10.43 -5.18
CA PHE A 47 -3.78 10.97 -4.03
C PHE A 47 -4.48 12.16 -3.34
N ASN A 48 -5.67 12.57 -3.78
CA ASN A 48 -6.48 13.53 -3.06
C ASN A 48 -7.28 12.79 -1.98
N SER A 49 -7.33 13.30 -0.75
CA SER A 49 -8.10 12.67 0.33
C SER A 49 -9.25 13.57 0.75
N SER A 50 -10.43 12.98 0.97
CA SER A 50 -11.58 13.64 1.59
C SER A 50 -11.51 13.58 3.12
N LEU A 51 -10.64 12.74 3.66
CA LEU A 51 -10.47 12.54 5.09
C LEU A 51 -9.67 13.69 5.72
N SER A 52 -10.04 14.05 6.95
CA SER A 52 -9.18 14.92 7.78
C SER A 52 -7.86 14.20 8.11
N GLN A 53 -6.80 14.96 8.37
CA GLN A 53 -5.48 14.39 8.72
C GLN A 53 -5.56 13.36 9.86
N LYS A 54 -6.37 13.63 10.90
CA LYS A 54 -6.63 12.71 12.01
C LYS A 54 -7.25 11.38 11.54
N LYS A 55 -8.17 11.43 10.58
CA LYS A 55 -8.80 10.21 10.02
C LYS A 55 -7.84 9.46 9.10
N GLN A 56 -7.02 10.16 8.32
CA GLN A 56 -5.99 9.55 7.48
C GLN A 56 -5.00 8.73 8.32
N HIS A 57 -4.51 9.29 9.43
CA HIS A 57 -3.51 8.67 10.31
C HIS A 57 -4.08 7.71 11.36
N LYS A 58 -5.40 7.50 11.38
CA LYS A 58 -6.02 6.55 12.31
C LYS A 58 -5.73 5.13 11.86
N VAL A 59 -5.04 4.35 12.69
CA VAL A 59 -4.94 2.89 12.50
C VAL A 59 -6.32 2.26 12.68
N ILE A 60 -6.71 1.45 11.71
CA ILE A 60 -7.98 0.73 11.69
C ILE A 60 -7.81 -0.79 11.76
N ILE A 61 -6.64 -1.31 11.38
CA ILE A 61 -6.24 -2.72 11.55
C ILE A 61 -4.76 -2.75 11.88
N GLY A 62 -4.36 -3.46 12.92
CA GLY A 62 -2.97 -3.58 13.38
C GLY A 62 -2.93 -4.05 14.83
N THR A 63 -1.73 -4.34 15.34
CA THR A 63 -1.51 -4.85 16.71
C THR A 63 -2.00 -3.87 17.79
N ASN A 64 -2.10 -2.58 17.46
CA ASN A 64 -2.52 -1.50 18.35
C ASN A 64 -3.98 -1.02 18.12
N ALA A 65 -4.79 -1.75 17.34
CA ALA A 65 -6.15 -1.36 17.00
C ALA A 65 -7.16 -2.49 17.27
N THR A 66 -8.36 -2.11 17.71
CA THR A 66 -9.50 -3.04 17.77
C THR A 66 -10.27 -3.03 16.45
N TYR A 67 -10.43 -4.19 15.84
CA TYR A 67 -11.18 -4.40 14.60
C TYR A 67 -11.92 -5.74 14.64
N THR A 68 -12.86 -5.92 13.71
CA THR A 68 -13.61 -7.17 13.59
C THR A 68 -13.01 -8.08 12.52
N LEU A 69 -13.27 -9.38 12.64
CA LEU A 69 -12.84 -10.39 11.66
C LEU A 69 -13.36 -10.04 10.26
N GLU A 70 -14.62 -9.63 10.15
CA GLU A 70 -15.28 -9.30 8.88
C GLU A 70 -14.61 -8.11 8.18
N ARG A 71 -14.20 -7.09 8.95
CA ARG A 71 -13.49 -5.93 8.41
C ARG A 71 -12.15 -6.35 7.81
N LEU A 72 -11.38 -7.17 8.52
CA LEU A 72 -10.10 -7.64 8.02
C LEU A 72 -10.27 -8.54 6.78
N SER A 73 -11.19 -9.51 6.83
CA SER A 73 -11.51 -10.35 5.67
C SER A 73 -11.89 -9.55 4.43
N LYS A 74 -12.66 -8.46 4.59
CA LYS A 74 -13.03 -7.56 3.49
C LYS A 74 -11.80 -6.89 2.88
N VAL A 75 -10.93 -6.28 3.71
CA VAL A 75 -9.70 -5.62 3.23
C VAL A 75 -8.80 -6.62 2.50
N GLN A 76 -8.60 -7.82 3.05
CA GLN A 76 -7.80 -8.86 2.40
C GLN A 76 -8.40 -9.29 1.06
N THR A 77 -9.73 -9.43 0.97
CA THR A 77 -10.42 -9.77 -0.27
C THR A 77 -10.25 -8.68 -1.32
N ASP A 78 -10.38 -7.42 -0.92
CA ASP A 78 -10.22 -6.25 -1.78
C ASP A 78 -8.78 -6.10 -2.29
N LEU A 79 -7.78 -6.39 -1.45
CA LEU A 79 -6.37 -6.40 -1.85
C LEU A 79 -6.08 -7.51 -2.87
N VAL A 80 -6.65 -8.71 -2.67
CA VAL A 80 -6.55 -9.81 -3.64
C VAL A 80 -7.23 -9.44 -4.95
N GLN A 81 -8.42 -8.83 -4.91
CA GLN A 81 -9.12 -8.35 -6.10
C GLN A 81 -8.31 -7.28 -6.85
N PHE A 82 -7.66 -6.37 -6.12
CA PHE A 82 -6.83 -5.33 -6.71
C PHE A 82 -5.56 -5.89 -7.37
N GLY A 83 -4.96 -6.94 -6.79
CA GLY A 83 -3.84 -7.66 -7.42
C GLY A 83 -2.80 -8.27 -6.48
N TYR A 84 -2.91 -8.08 -5.16
CA TYR A 84 -1.99 -8.67 -4.17
C TYR A 84 -2.27 -10.17 -3.99
N THR A 85 -1.82 -10.97 -4.96
CA THR A 85 -2.12 -12.40 -5.07
C THR A 85 -0.91 -13.32 -4.81
N HIS A 86 0.30 -12.76 -4.72
CA HIS A 86 1.53 -13.54 -4.51
C HIS A 86 1.58 -14.22 -3.13
N LEU A 87 1.12 -13.53 -2.09
CA LEU A 87 0.98 -14.09 -0.76
C LEU A 87 -0.47 -14.52 -0.50
N THR A 88 -0.65 -15.70 0.07
CA THR A 88 -1.96 -16.12 0.57
C THR A 88 -2.32 -15.31 1.81
N LEU A 89 -3.45 -14.59 1.73
CA LEU A 89 -4.04 -13.87 2.87
C LEU A 89 -5.09 -14.74 3.56
N SER A 90 -4.81 -15.13 4.80
CA SER A 90 -5.74 -15.88 5.63
C SER A 90 -6.87 -14.95 6.10
N LEU A 91 -8.07 -15.13 5.53
CA LEU A 91 -9.20 -14.22 5.78
C LEU A 91 -9.49 -14.08 7.28
N GLY A 92 -9.44 -12.85 7.77
CA GLY A 92 -9.77 -12.51 9.16
C GLY A 92 -8.62 -12.69 10.14
N VAL A 93 -7.44 -13.11 9.66
CA VAL A 93 -6.23 -13.30 10.47
C VAL A 93 -5.19 -12.26 10.08
N TYR A 94 -4.71 -11.49 11.07
CA TYR A 94 -3.63 -10.53 10.86
C TYR A 94 -2.30 -11.23 11.15
N ASP A 95 -1.75 -11.86 10.12
CA ASP A 95 -0.48 -12.57 10.11
C ASP A 95 0.63 -11.77 9.40
N ASN A 96 1.84 -12.33 9.34
CA ASN A 96 2.98 -11.68 8.67
C ASN A 96 2.71 -11.41 7.19
N ASN A 97 1.99 -12.30 6.49
CA ASN A 97 1.65 -12.08 5.08
C ASN A 97 0.75 -10.84 4.92
N THR A 98 -0.25 -10.71 5.79
CA THR A 98 -1.12 -9.53 5.83
C THR A 98 -0.33 -8.27 6.15
N ALA A 99 0.57 -8.32 7.14
CA ALA A 99 1.44 -7.22 7.52
C ALA A 99 2.35 -6.76 6.36
N TYR A 100 2.98 -7.69 5.63
CA TYR A 100 3.81 -7.38 4.47
C TYR A 100 3.02 -6.75 3.31
N VAL A 101 1.83 -7.28 3.03
CA VAL A 101 0.94 -6.69 2.01
C VAL A 101 0.52 -5.27 2.40
N PHE A 102 0.18 -5.03 3.67
CA PHE A 102 -0.17 -3.68 4.14
C PHE A 102 1.02 -2.73 4.01
N GLN A 103 2.22 -3.17 4.36
CA GLN A 103 3.44 -2.37 4.19
C GLN A 103 3.70 -2.00 2.73
N ALA A 104 3.64 -2.97 1.81
CA ALA A 104 3.80 -2.72 0.38
C ALA A 104 2.75 -1.73 -0.14
N PHE A 105 1.48 -1.95 0.20
CA PHE A 105 0.39 -1.05 -0.17
C PHE A 105 0.61 0.37 0.36
N ASN A 106 0.97 0.51 1.62
CA ASN A 106 1.20 1.81 2.23
C ASN A 106 2.39 2.54 1.61
N ARG A 107 3.47 1.82 1.30
CA ARG A 107 4.67 2.37 0.65
C ARG A 107 4.33 2.98 -0.71
N HIS A 108 3.43 2.34 -1.45
CA HIS A 108 3.02 2.81 -2.77
C HIS A 108 1.93 3.89 -2.68
N PHE A 109 0.79 3.57 -2.07
CA PHE A 109 -0.45 4.32 -2.22
C PHE A 109 -0.77 5.28 -1.06
N SER A 110 -0.04 5.17 0.07
CA SER A 110 -0.28 5.95 1.28
C SER A 110 1.00 6.65 1.80
N PRO A 111 1.75 7.38 0.97
CA PRO A 111 3.00 8.04 1.39
C PRO A 111 2.80 9.06 2.52
N GLU A 112 1.57 9.51 2.76
CA GLU A 112 1.23 10.44 3.84
C GLU A 112 1.43 9.84 5.24
N ILE A 113 1.29 8.51 5.38
CA ILE A 113 1.46 7.80 6.66
C ILE A 113 2.71 6.93 6.70
N PHE A 114 3.38 6.73 5.57
CA PHE A 114 4.52 5.82 5.49
C PHE A 114 5.76 6.46 6.10
N GLU A 115 6.26 5.87 7.18
CA GLU A 115 7.51 6.28 7.82
C GLU A 115 8.68 5.82 6.93
N LYS A 116 9.46 6.79 6.44
CA LYS A 116 10.50 6.52 5.45
C LYS A 116 11.65 5.76 6.08
N GLU A 117 12.00 4.65 5.45
CA GLU A 117 13.13 3.82 5.84
C GLU A 117 14.44 4.59 5.74
N THR A 118 15.36 4.26 6.64
CA THR A 118 16.70 4.83 6.72
C THR A 118 17.74 3.71 6.77
N ILE A 119 19.02 4.06 6.70
CA ILE A 119 20.11 3.10 6.87
C ILE A 119 20.69 3.31 8.25
N ASP A 120 20.77 2.24 9.03
CA ASP A 120 21.48 2.23 10.30
C ASP A 120 22.98 2.44 10.04
N PRO A 121 23.60 3.47 10.65
CA PRO A 121 24.97 3.86 10.32
C PRO A 121 26.03 2.84 10.79
N ASP A 122 25.70 1.98 11.74
CA ASP A 122 26.65 1.02 12.33
C ASP A 122 26.58 -0.33 11.61
N THR A 123 25.38 -0.74 11.18
CA THR A 123 25.13 -2.05 10.57
C THR A 123 24.94 -2.01 9.05
N GLU A 124 24.74 -0.82 8.48
CA GLU A 124 24.37 -0.60 7.07
C GLU A 124 23.05 -1.29 6.65
N LEU A 125 22.25 -1.74 7.62
CA LEU A 125 20.96 -2.37 7.37
C LEU A 125 19.85 -1.33 7.25
N THR A 126 18.83 -1.66 6.45
CA THR A 126 17.61 -0.86 6.38
C THR A 126 16.87 -0.91 7.72
N VAL A 127 16.54 0.27 8.26
CA VAL A 127 15.66 0.42 9.42
C VAL A 127 14.23 0.43 8.94
N HIS A 128 13.47 -0.60 9.34
CA HIS A 128 12.04 -0.71 9.07
C HIS A 128 11.22 -0.32 10.31
N HIS A 129 10.00 0.16 10.06
CA HIS A 129 9.08 0.62 11.10
C HIS A 129 7.83 -0.26 11.13
N GLU A 130 7.50 -0.83 12.28
CA GLU A 130 6.32 -1.69 12.46
C GLU A 130 5.02 -0.95 12.10
N SER A 131 4.98 0.37 12.36
CA SER A 131 3.86 1.25 11.98
C SER A 131 3.47 1.13 10.51
N ASN A 132 4.43 0.91 9.61
CA ASN A 132 4.17 0.77 8.18
C ASN A 132 3.36 -0.48 7.84
N MET A 133 3.33 -1.49 8.71
CA MET A 133 2.61 -2.74 8.50
C MET A 133 1.13 -2.67 8.90
N PHE A 134 0.64 -1.54 9.42
CA PHE A 134 -0.76 -1.38 9.83
C PHE A 134 -1.64 -0.84 8.70
N TRP A 135 -2.95 -1.08 8.79
CA TRP A 135 -3.93 -0.50 7.87
C TRP A 135 -4.47 0.81 8.44
N TYR A 136 -4.42 1.86 7.64
CA TYR A 136 -4.83 3.21 8.04
C TYR A 136 -6.12 3.64 7.35
N GLY A 137 -6.77 4.67 7.88
CA GLY A 137 -7.94 5.28 7.24
C GLY A 137 -7.65 5.73 5.81
N ILE A 138 -6.45 6.25 5.54
CA ILE A 138 -6.05 6.61 4.18
C ILE A 138 -5.83 5.38 3.29
N SER A 139 -5.26 4.29 3.81
CA SER A 139 -5.08 3.05 3.06
C SER A 139 -6.42 2.50 2.57
N GLN A 140 -7.44 2.54 3.43
CA GLN A 140 -8.80 2.16 3.08
C GLN A 140 -9.38 3.02 1.95
N GLU A 141 -9.32 4.36 2.06
CA GLU A 141 -9.85 5.27 1.04
C GLU A 141 -9.13 5.05 -0.32
N ARG A 142 -7.82 4.81 -0.29
CA ARG A 142 -7.02 4.59 -1.51
C ARG A 142 -7.38 3.27 -2.18
N LEU A 143 -7.55 2.18 -1.42
CA LEU A 143 -7.95 0.89 -1.97
C LEU A 143 -9.35 0.95 -2.60
N GLU A 144 -10.30 1.63 -1.94
CA GLU A 144 -11.65 1.83 -2.47
C GLU A 144 -11.64 2.62 -3.79
N LYS A 145 -10.82 3.67 -3.87
CA LYS A 145 -10.64 4.44 -5.11
C LYS A 145 -10.03 3.59 -6.22
N LEU A 146 -8.96 2.86 -5.92
CA LEU A 146 -8.28 2.00 -6.88
C LEU A 146 -9.25 0.98 -7.50
N LEU A 147 -10.05 0.31 -6.67
CA LEU A 147 -11.07 -0.65 -7.12
C LEU A 147 -12.22 -0.02 -7.92
N SER A 148 -12.34 1.31 -7.92
CA SER A 148 -13.37 2.03 -8.68
C SER A 148 -12.91 2.43 -10.09
N TYR A 149 -11.60 2.36 -10.39
CA TYR A 149 -11.11 2.57 -11.74
C TYR A 149 -11.24 1.25 -12.51
N ASN A 150 -11.92 1.32 -13.66
CA ASN A 150 -12.13 0.19 -14.57
C ASN A 150 -11.00 0.05 -15.57
#